data_AF-A0A202DLF3-F1
#
_entry.id   AF-A0A202DLF3-F1
#
_cell.length_a   1.000
_cell.length_b   1.000
_cell.length_c   1.000
_cell.angle_alpha   90.00
_cell.angle_beta   90.00
_cell.angle_gamma   90.00
#
_symmetry.space_group_name_H-M   'P 1'
#
loop_
_entity.id
_entity.type
_entity.pdbx_description
1 polymer ?
#
loop_
_entity_poly.entity_id
_entity_poly.type
_entity_poly.pdbx_seq_one_letter_code
_entity_poly.pdbx_strand_id
1 'polypeptide(L)'
;MFTNDLISRLPARTVEKTLRSLCELSKKKEKNTNTYLPQTTLGLSNGAQIKGWLIDAVFETSKGPSVVLSLDDGSGKPKDTLVYIDMASISMVAVHNVGESLVHFSEGIIDPIDLAVAPASLVLKRSLEDISPLLSEMIGKKVTLSVEANSFQWELDRERAIVAEAIAVIKETLSNTMVDNFSKKAVGDKIETIKLENKPNKGVSLEGKILSIAISTKGNQSARFTTPELQIELNKLL
;
A
#
# COMPACT_ATOMS: atom_id res chain seq x y z
N MET A 1 0.92 -16.05 6.32
CA MET A 1 -0.12 -16.99 5.82
C MET A 1 -1.35 -16.13 5.56
N PHE A 2 -1.71 -15.90 4.29
CA PHE A 2 -2.88 -15.06 3.97
C PHE A 2 -4.12 -15.79 4.47
N THR A 3 -4.95 -15.10 5.23
CA THR A 3 -6.22 -15.65 5.69
C THR A 3 -7.10 -15.91 4.47
N ASN A 4 -7.70 -17.12 4.38
CA ASN A 4 -8.70 -17.49 3.36
C ASN A 4 -9.80 -16.43 3.19
N ASP A 5 -10.05 -15.65 4.24
CA ASP A 5 -10.95 -14.51 4.26
C ASP A 5 -10.67 -13.45 3.19
N LEU A 6 -9.41 -13.06 2.96
CA LEU A 6 -9.08 -12.04 1.94
C LEU A 6 -9.29 -12.56 0.53
N ILE A 7 -8.92 -13.82 0.28
CA ILE A 7 -9.12 -14.47 -1.03
C ILE A 7 -10.62 -14.54 -1.35
N SER A 8 -11.47 -14.79 -0.36
CA SER A 8 -12.93 -14.86 -0.55
C SER A 8 -13.57 -13.53 -0.99
N ARG A 9 -12.88 -12.40 -0.79
CA ARG A 9 -13.33 -11.05 -1.20
C ARG A 9 -12.96 -10.70 -2.64
N LEU A 10 -12.16 -11.53 -3.32
CA LEU A 10 -11.73 -11.22 -4.68
C LEU A 10 -12.91 -11.23 -5.66
N PRO A 11 -12.97 -10.27 -6.59
CA PRO A 11 -14.00 -10.26 -7.60
C PRO A 11 -13.71 -11.32 -8.67
N ALA A 12 -14.75 -11.76 -9.39
CA ALA A 12 -14.57 -12.56 -10.59
C ALA A 12 -13.85 -11.75 -11.68
N ARG A 13 -12.92 -12.38 -12.41
CA ARG A 13 -12.08 -11.71 -13.41
C ARG A 13 -11.95 -12.52 -14.69
N THR A 14 -11.79 -11.82 -15.81
CA THR A 14 -11.45 -12.44 -17.10
C THR A 14 -9.97 -12.79 -17.15
N VAL A 15 -9.61 -13.70 -18.06
CA VAL A 15 -8.20 -14.01 -18.42
C VAL A 15 -7.46 -12.72 -18.76
N GLU A 16 -8.05 -11.90 -19.64
CA GLU A 16 -7.44 -10.64 -20.08
C GLU A 16 -7.16 -9.69 -18.91
N LYS A 17 -8.13 -9.42 -18.04
CA LYS A 17 -7.94 -8.57 -16.86
C LYS A 17 -6.84 -9.10 -15.93
N THR A 18 -6.72 -10.41 -15.81
CA THR A 18 -5.70 -11.05 -14.97
C THR A 18 -4.31 -10.88 -15.58
N LEU A 19 -4.18 -11.10 -16.89
CA LEU A 19 -2.94 -10.87 -17.64
C LEU A 19 -2.51 -9.40 -17.61
N ARG A 20 -3.45 -8.45 -17.70
CA ARG A 20 -3.15 -7.01 -17.57
C ARG A 20 -2.52 -6.68 -16.21
N SER A 21 -3.12 -7.16 -15.12
CA SER A 21 -2.55 -6.93 -13.77
C SER A 21 -1.19 -7.60 -13.57
N LEU A 22 -0.98 -8.80 -14.14
CA LEU A 22 0.33 -9.45 -14.14
C LEU A 22 1.38 -8.67 -14.96
N CYS A 23 0.99 -8.09 -16.10
CA CYS A 23 1.87 -7.26 -16.93
C CYS A 23 2.25 -5.96 -16.20
N GLU A 24 1.30 -5.33 -15.51
CA GLU A 24 1.58 -4.18 -14.64
C GLU A 24 2.56 -4.53 -13.51
N LEU A 25 2.41 -5.71 -12.90
CA LEU A 25 3.35 -6.21 -11.89
C LEU A 25 4.74 -6.45 -12.46
N SER A 26 4.84 -7.03 -13.66
CA SER A 26 6.13 -7.23 -14.36
C SER A 26 6.84 -5.90 -14.61
N LYS A 27 6.13 -4.91 -15.17
CA LYS A 27 6.66 -3.55 -15.40
C LYS A 27 7.07 -2.83 -14.11
N LYS A 28 6.34 -3.06 -13.00
CA LYS A 28 6.73 -2.55 -11.68
C LYS A 28 8.01 -3.20 -11.17
N LYS A 29 8.19 -4.51 -11.38
CA LYS A 29 9.40 -5.24 -10.99
C LYS A 29 10.64 -4.79 -11.76
N GLU A 30 10.50 -4.45 -13.04
CA GLU A 30 11.60 -3.85 -13.82
C GLU A 30 12.08 -2.52 -13.23
N LYS A 31 11.17 -1.72 -12.67
CA LYS A 31 11.48 -0.41 -12.06
C LYS A 31 11.89 -0.50 -10.59
N ASN A 32 11.45 -1.54 -9.88
CA ASN A 32 11.67 -1.72 -8.45
C ASN A 32 11.91 -3.19 -8.13
N THR A 33 13.16 -3.53 -7.76
CA THR A 33 13.62 -4.89 -7.46
C THR A 33 12.90 -5.55 -6.29
N ASN A 34 12.25 -4.78 -5.42
CA ASN A 34 11.50 -5.32 -4.27
C ASN A 34 10.09 -5.78 -4.66
N THR A 35 9.65 -5.57 -5.91
CA THR A 35 8.33 -6.04 -6.35
C THR A 35 8.37 -7.55 -6.60
N TYR A 36 7.53 -8.29 -5.88
CA TYR A 36 7.32 -9.70 -6.15
C TYR A 36 6.47 -9.89 -7.42
N LEU A 37 6.94 -10.74 -8.34
CA LEU A 37 6.18 -11.16 -9.52
C LEU A 37 5.73 -12.61 -9.28
N PRO A 38 4.41 -12.87 -9.17
CA PRO A 38 3.93 -14.20 -8.88
C PRO A 38 4.15 -15.14 -10.06
N GLN A 39 4.38 -16.40 -9.71
CA GLN A 39 4.41 -17.48 -10.69
C GLN A 39 3.00 -17.72 -11.21
N THR A 40 2.87 -17.98 -12.50
CA THR A 40 1.58 -18.12 -13.19
C THR A 40 1.55 -19.43 -13.98
N THR A 41 0.40 -20.10 -13.97
CA THR A 41 0.09 -21.19 -14.89
C THR A 41 -0.97 -20.72 -15.88
N LEU A 42 -0.67 -20.81 -17.17
CA LEU A 42 -1.62 -20.62 -18.24
C LEU A 42 -2.16 -21.97 -18.67
N GLY A 43 -3.48 -22.12 -18.60
CA GLY A 43 -4.20 -23.22 -19.25
C GLY A 43 -4.55 -22.80 -20.67
N LEU A 44 -4.23 -23.66 -21.63
CA LEU A 44 -4.54 -23.44 -23.03
C LEU A 44 -5.84 -24.16 -23.43
N SER A 45 -6.48 -23.71 -24.50
CA SER A 45 -7.73 -24.27 -25.02
C SER A 45 -7.61 -25.73 -25.47
N ASN A 46 -6.40 -26.20 -25.76
CA ASN A 46 -6.10 -27.59 -26.09
C ASN A 46 -5.81 -28.47 -24.85
N GLY A 47 -5.95 -27.93 -23.64
CA GLY A 47 -5.69 -28.63 -22.38
C GLY A 47 -4.22 -28.62 -21.92
N ALA A 48 -3.29 -28.10 -22.73
CA ALA A 48 -1.90 -27.94 -22.29
C ALA A 48 -1.80 -26.86 -21.20
N GLN A 49 -0.79 -27.00 -20.34
CA GLN A 49 -0.50 -26.04 -19.28
C GLN A 49 0.95 -25.57 -19.38
N ILE A 50 1.15 -24.26 -19.25
CA ILE A 50 2.47 -23.64 -19.27
C ILE A 50 2.64 -22.87 -17.97
N LYS A 51 3.72 -23.16 -17.25
CA LYS A 51 4.02 -22.57 -15.95
C LYS A 51 5.27 -21.70 -16.05
N GLY A 52 5.20 -20.48 -15.53
CA GLY A 52 6.29 -19.52 -15.63
C GLY A 52 5.96 -18.17 -15.01
N TRP A 53 6.75 -17.15 -15.32
CA TRP A 53 6.51 -15.76 -14.95
C TRP A 53 6.12 -14.96 -16.18
N LEU A 54 5.06 -14.17 -16.08
CA LEU A 54 4.62 -13.28 -17.14
C LEU A 54 5.64 -12.15 -17.30
N ILE A 55 6.25 -12.03 -18.48
CA ILE A 55 7.20 -10.96 -18.78
C ILE A 55 6.43 -9.76 -19.36
N ASP A 56 5.66 -10.00 -20.42
CA ASP A 56 4.84 -8.97 -21.05
C ASP A 56 3.61 -9.58 -21.72
N ALA A 57 2.63 -8.74 -22.01
CA ALA A 57 1.44 -9.09 -22.78
C ALA A 57 1.03 -7.90 -23.64
N VAL A 58 0.80 -8.16 -24.93
CA VAL A 58 0.32 -7.16 -25.88
C VAL A 58 -1.13 -7.47 -26.22
N PHE A 59 -2.01 -6.53 -25.94
CA PHE A 59 -3.46 -6.72 -26.02
C PHE A 59 -4.07 -6.20 -27.33
N GLU A 60 -3.40 -5.26 -28.00
CA GLU A 60 -3.90 -4.60 -29.20
C GLU A 60 -2.78 -4.50 -30.24
N THR A 61 -2.75 -5.42 -31.21
CA THR A 61 -1.84 -5.32 -32.36
C THR A 61 -2.51 -5.80 -33.65
N SER A 62 -2.03 -5.29 -34.79
CA SER A 62 -2.33 -5.84 -36.12
C SER A 62 -1.81 -7.27 -36.34
N LYS A 63 -1.00 -7.79 -35.41
CA LYS A 63 -0.40 -9.13 -35.41
C LYS A 63 -1.10 -10.11 -34.44
N GLY A 64 -2.17 -9.68 -33.78
CA GLY A 64 -2.89 -10.44 -32.76
C GLY A 64 -2.34 -10.24 -31.33
N PRO A 65 -3.17 -10.47 -30.30
CA PRO A 65 -2.74 -10.36 -28.91
C PRO A 65 -1.79 -11.51 -28.54
N SER A 66 -0.66 -11.21 -27.91
CA SER A 66 0.36 -12.20 -27.56
C SER A 66 0.91 -12.01 -26.15
N VAL A 67 1.35 -13.10 -25.55
CA VAL A 67 1.87 -13.17 -24.19
C VAL A 67 3.26 -13.78 -24.19
N VAL A 68 4.17 -13.20 -23.41
CA VAL A 68 5.55 -13.71 -23.23
C VAL A 68 5.74 -14.22 -21.80
N LEU A 69 6.21 -15.47 -21.66
CA LEU A 69 6.54 -16.08 -20.37
C LEU A 69 7.98 -16.54 -20.32
N SER A 70 8.61 -16.37 -19.15
CA SER A 70 9.82 -17.09 -18.75
C SER A 70 9.43 -18.37 -18.02
N LEU A 71 9.94 -19.52 -18.47
CA LEU A 71 9.55 -20.83 -17.93
C LEU A 71 10.19 -21.14 -16.57
N ASP A 72 9.48 -21.92 -15.76
CA ASP A 72 10.03 -22.61 -14.58
C ASP A 72 10.94 -23.76 -15.05
N ASP A 73 12.16 -23.83 -14.54
CA ASP A 73 13.10 -24.94 -14.81
C ASP A 73 12.81 -26.19 -13.97
N GLY A 74 11.73 -26.17 -13.18
CA GLY A 74 11.37 -27.25 -12.24
C GLY A 74 12.02 -27.09 -10.87
N SER A 75 12.94 -26.12 -10.70
CA SER A 75 13.52 -25.73 -9.41
C SER A 75 12.79 -24.53 -8.77
N GLY A 76 11.76 -24.01 -9.43
CA GLY A 76 11.07 -22.80 -9.00
C GLY A 76 11.83 -21.52 -9.37
N LYS A 77 12.77 -21.60 -10.33
CA LYS A 77 13.54 -20.45 -10.84
C LYS A 77 13.26 -20.20 -12.33
N PRO A 78 13.37 -18.94 -12.78
CA PRO A 78 13.22 -18.61 -14.20
C PRO A 78 14.37 -19.21 -15.00
N LYS A 79 14.02 -19.90 -16.09
CA LYS A 79 14.94 -20.33 -17.14
C LYS A 79 15.07 -19.21 -18.18
N ASP A 80 16.23 -19.16 -18.86
CA ASP A 80 16.44 -18.38 -20.08
C ASP A 80 15.69 -19.00 -21.29
N THR A 81 14.40 -19.29 -21.11
CA THR A 81 13.52 -19.83 -22.14
C THR A 81 12.25 -19.01 -22.16
N LEU A 82 12.02 -18.37 -23.31
CA LEU A 82 10.84 -17.55 -23.57
C LEU A 82 9.84 -18.31 -24.42
N VAL A 83 8.56 -18.21 -24.06
CA VAL A 83 7.46 -18.74 -24.86
C VAL A 83 6.51 -17.62 -25.21
N TYR A 84 6.18 -17.52 -26.50
CA TYR A 84 5.17 -16.61 -27.04
C TYR A 84 3.88 -17.39 -27.25
N ILE A 85 2.79 -16.90 -26.67
CA ILE A 85 1.48 -17.56 -26.70
C ILE A 85 0.46 -16.59 -27.26
N ASP A 86 -0.36 -17.07 -28.20
CA ASP A 86 -1.55 -16.34 -28.64
C ASP A 86 -2.54 -16.23 -27.49
N MET A 87 -2.94 -15.02 -27.13
CA MET A 87 -3.87 -14.78 -26.03
C MET A 87 -5.22 -15.47 -26.25
N ALA A 88 -5.67 -15.62 -27.50
CA ALA A 88 -6.90 -16.31 -27.83
C ALA A 88 -6.84 -17.82 -27.50
N SER A 89 -5.64 -18.38 -27.38
CA SER A 89 -5.44 -19.79 -26.98
C SER A 89 -5.48 -20.00 -25.47
N ILE A 90 -5.50 -18.93 -24.65
CA ILE A 90 -5.46 -19.03 -23.19
C ILE A 90 -6.90 -19.14 -22.66
N SER A 91 -7.22 -20.27 -22.06
CA SER A 91 -8.53 -20.56 -21.45
C SER A 91 -8.58 -20.27 -19.95
N MET A 92 -7.42 -20.28 -19.28
CA MET A 92 -7.33 -20.12 -17.82
C MET A 92 -6.01 -19.46 -17.42
N VAL A 93 -6.04 -18.66 -16.36
CA VAL A 93 -4.85 -18.16 -15.67
C VAL A 93 -4.95 -18.52 -14.20
N ALA A 94 -3.99 -19.29 -13.68
CA ALA A 94 -3.83 -19.52 -12.26
C ALA A 94 -2.60 -18.74 -11.76
N VAL A 95 -2.80 -17.92 -10.73
CA VAL A 95 -1.73 -17.14 -10.11
C VAL A 95 -1.36 -17.77 -8.79
N HIS A 96 -0.08 -18.13 -8.64
CA HIS A 96 0.43 -18.85 -7.49
C HIS A 96 1.14 -17.89 -6.53
N ASN A 97 1.07 -18.19 -5.24
CA ASN A 97 1.78 -17.46 -4.19
C ASN A 97 1.56 -15.93 -4.28
N VAL A 98 0.31 -15.53 -4.53
CA VAL A 98 -0.10 -14.14 -4.82
C VAL A 98 0.37 -13.12 -3.78
N GLY A 99 0.67 -13.52 -2.55
CA GLY A 99 1.52 -12.70 -1.71
C GLY A 99 0.93 -11.32 -1.38
N GLU A 100 1.84 -10.38 -1.24
CA GLU A 100 1.55 -8.94 -1.21
C GLU A 100 0.96 -8.43 -2.54
N SER A 101 1.15 -9.17 -3.65
CA SER A 101 0.57 -8.84 -4.95
C SER A 101 -0.95 -9.07 -5.01
N LEU A 102 -1.57 -9.70 -4.00
CA LEU A 102 -3.01 -9.95 -3.92
C LEU A 102 -3.84 -8.67 -4.14
N VAL A 103 -3.36 -7.52 -3.65
CA VAL A 103 -4.01 -6.21 -3.79
C VAL A 103 -4.27 -5.87 -5.27
N HIS A 104 -3.34 -6.22 -6.17
CA HIS A 104 -3.45 -5.95 -7.61
C HIS A 104 -4.59 -6.71 -8.28
N PHE A 105 -4.97 -7.86 -7.71
CA PHE A 105 -6.06 -8.68 -8.21
C PHE A 105 -7.42 -8.30 -7.59
N SER A 106 -7.43 -7.45 -6.57
CA SER A 106 -8.64 -7.13 -5.79
C SER A 106 -9.52 -6.03 -6.39
N GLU A 107 -9.09 -5.36 -7.46
CA GLU A 107 -9.78 -4.18 -8.02
C GLU A 107 -10.06 -3.09 -6.96
N GLY A 108 -9.17 -2.96 -5.97
CA GLY A 108 -9.28 -1.97 -4.88
C GLY A 108 -10.14 -2.41 -3.69
N ILE A 109 -10.64 -3.65 -3.68
CA ILE A 109 -11.40 -4.22 -2.57
C ILE A 109 -10.50 -4.53 -1.37
N ILE A 110 -9.31 -5.07 -1.61
CA ILE A 110 -8.33 -5.37 -0.57
C ILE A 110 -7.43 -4.16 -0.47
N ASP A 111 -7.27 -3.66 0.75
CA ASP A 111 -6.37 -2.57 1.04
C ASP A 111 -4.96 -3.15 1.32
N PRO A 112 -3.85 -2.54 0.85
CA PRO A 112 -2.51 -2.97 1.26
C PRO A 112 -2.33 -3.15 2.77
N ILE A 113 -3.03 -2.35 3.57
CA ILE A 113 -2.99 -2.45 5.04
C ILE A 113 -3.59 -3.77 5.57
N ASP A 114 -4.50 -4.40 4.81
CA ASP A 114 -5.07 -5.70 5.14
C ASP A 114 -4.01 -6.83 5.02
N LEU A 115 -2.90 -6.57 4.32
CA LEU A 115 -1.78 -7.49 4.16
C LEU A 115 -0.58 -7.15 5.05
N ALA A 116 -0.59 -5.98 5.68
CA ALA A 116 0.50 -5.51 6.52
C ALA A 116 0.56 -6.28 7.84
N VAL A 117 1.77 -6.54 8.32
CA VAL A 117 1.97 -7.07 9.67
C VAL A 117 1.77 -5.95 10.68
N ALA A 118 0.65 -5.98 11.39
CA ALA A 118 0.35 -4.99 12.41
C ALA A 118 1.36 -5.06 13.56
N PRO A 119 1.90 -3.93 14.04
CA PRO A 119 2.74 -3.93 15.23
C PRO A 119 1.91 -4.38 16.45
N ALA A 120 2.57 -5.02 17.41
CA ALA A 120 1.94 -5.34 18.68
C ALA A 120 1.52 -4.05 19.42
N SER A 121 0.41 -4.08 20.15
CA SER A 121 -0.14 -2.86 20.80
C SER A 121 0.86 -2.17 21.72
N LEU A 122 1.70 -2.92 22.44
CA LEU A 122 2.75 -2.37 23.29
C LEU A 122 3.86 -1.66 22.48
N VAL A 123 4.24 -2.22 21.33
CA VAL A 123 5.23 -1.62 20.44
C VAL A 123 4.70 -0.29 19.90
N LEU A 124 3.44 -0.28 19.45
CA LEU A 124 2.80 0.92 18.92
C LEU A 124 2.64 2.02 20.00
N LYS A 125 2.28 1.66 21.23
CA LYS A 125 2.24 2.60 22.36
C LYS A 125 3.61 3.22 22.65
N ARG A 126 4.68 2.43 22.65
CA ARG A 126 6.05 2.94 22.80
C ARG A 126 6.43 3.86 21.66
N SER A 127 6.12 3.48 20.41
CA SER A 127 6.38 4.36 19.25
C SER A 127 5.68 5.71 19.33
N LEU A 128 4.47 5.77 19.92
CA LEU A 128 3.76 7.03 20.17
C LEU A 128 4.41 7.89 21.26
N GLU A 129 4.98 7.27 22.29
CA GLU A 129 5.75 7.97 23.32
C GLU A 129 7.08 8.50 22.75
N ASP A 130 7.78 7.67 21.97
CA ASP A 130 9.10 7.97 21.41
C ASP A 130 9.07 9.05 20.33
N ILE A 131 7.93 9.22 19.64
CA ILE A 131 7.84 10.18 18.54
C ILE A 131 7.65 11.61 19.00
N SER A 132 7.03 11.86 20.16
CA SER A 132 6.84 13.23 20.66
C SER A 132 8.17 13.98 20.90
N PRO A 133 9.21 13.37 21.52
CA PRO A 133 10.56 13.94 21.58
C PRO A 133 11.14 14.25 20.20
N LEU A 134 11.02 13.31 19.25
CA LEU A 134 11.54 13.48 17.89
C LEU A 134 10.86 14.68 17.21
N LEU A 135 9.54 14.76 17.25
CA LEU A 135 8.79 15.89 16.69
C LEU A 135 9.18 17.21 17.36
N SER A 136 9.39 17.18 18.68
CA SER A 136 9.80 18.37 19.43
C SER A 136 11.17 18.89 19.00
N GLU A 137 12.12 17.97 18.76
CA GLU A 137 13.44 18.32 18.23
C GLU A 137 13.35 18.90 16.82
N MET A 138 12.54 18.30 15.94
CA MET A 138 12.39 18.76 14.55
C MET A 138 11.78 20.16 14.46
N ILE A 139 10.78 20.45 15.30
CA ILE A 139 10.07 21.73 15.34
C ILE A 139 10.84 22.77 16.18
N GLY A 140 11.71 22.34 17.10
CA GLY A 140 12.45 23.21 18.02
C GLY A 140 11.63 23.69 19.22
N LYS A 141 10.47 23.06 19.47
CA LYS A 141 9.55 23.35 20.58
C LYS A 141 8.86 22.08 21.04
N LYS A 142 8.42 22.05 22.29
CA LYS A 142 7.70 20.89 22.85
C LYS A 142 6.39 20.65 22.08
N VAL A 143 6.32 19.52 21.39
CA VAL A 143 5.14 19.04 20.68
C VAL A 143 4.80 17.63 21.16
N THR A 144 3.52 17.40 21.45
CA THR A 144 3.03 16.09 21.89
C THR A 144 2.19 15.46 20.78
N LEU A 145 2.48 14.22 20.41
CA LEU A 145 1.58 13.40 19.61
C LEU A 145 0.68 12.59 20.55
N SER A 146 -0.63 12.67 20.33
CA SER A 146 -1.62 11.90 21.07
C SER A 146 -2.55 11.18 20.11
N VAL A 147 -2.98 9.98 20.50
CA VAL A 147 -4.06 9.25 19.83
C VAL A 147 -5.26 9.27 20.75
N GLU A 148 -6.43 9.64 20.23
CA GLU A 148 -7.64 9.66 21.03
C GLU A 148 -7.99 8.26 21.54
N ALA A 149 -7.96 8.08 22.86
CA ALA A 149 -7.95 6.78 23.53
C ALA A 149 -9.11 5.85 23.14
N ASN A 150 -10.28 6.42 22.80
CA ASN A 150 -11.50 5.69 22.45
C ASN A 150 -11.81 5.69 20.95
N SER A 151 -10.93 6.27 20.13
CA SER A 151 -11.17 6.36 18.69
C SER A 151 -10.69 5.12 17.92
N PHE A 152 -9.78 4.32 18.51
CA PHE A 152 -9.24 3.11 17.89
C PHE A 152 -9.40 1.87 18.80
N GLN A 153 -9.71 0.74 18.17
CA GLN A 153 -9.76 -0.60 18.74
C GLN A 153 -8.37 -1.24 18.67
N TRP A 154 -7.58 -1.10 19.73
CA TRP A 154 -6.18 -1.54 19.80
C TRP A 154 -6.00 -3.06 19.73
N GLU A 155 -7.06 -3.84 19.89
CA GLU A 155 -7.12 -5.28 19.70
C GLU A 155 -7.16 -5.67 18.22
N LEU A 156 -7.63 -4.79 17.33
CA LEU A 156 -7.70 -5.07 15.90
C LEU A 156 -6.38 -4.75 15.19
N ASP A 157 -5.80 -5.77 14.56
CA ASP A 157 -4.57 -5.66 13.76
C ASP A 157 -4.65 -4.54 12.73
N ARG A 158 -5.76 -4.48 12.00
CA ARG A 158 -5.99 -3.49 10.95
C ARG A 158 -5.91 -2.06 11.48
N GLU A 159 -6.54 -1.77 12.62
CA GLU A 159 -6.51 -0.41 13.18
C GLU A 159 -5.12 -0.05 13.72
N ARG A 160 -4.41 -1.01 14.33
CA ARG A 160 -3.00 -0.80 14.72
C ARG A 160 -2.10 -0.50 13.53
N ALA A 161 -2.28 -1.22 12.42
CA ALA A 161 -1.52 -0.99 11.20
C ALA A 161 -1.82 0.40 10.61
N ILE A 162 -3.10 0.81 10.59
CA ILE A 162 -3.51 2.16 10.14
C ILE A 162 -2.89 3.26 11.00
N VAL A 163 -2.88 3.11 12.33
CA VAL A 163 -2.25 4.08 13.23
C VAL A 163 -0.74 4.13 12.98
N ALA A 164 -0.07 2.99 12.81
CA ALA A 164 1.36 2.94 12.49
C ALA A 164 1.69 3.65 11.16
N GLU A 165 0.89 3.42 10.12
CA GLU A 165 1.00 4.11 8.82
C GLU A 165 0.83 5.62 9.00
N ALA A 166 -0.20 6.06 9.72
CA ALA A 166 -0.45 7.48 9.96
C ALA A 166 0.69 8.17 10.72
N ILE A 167 1.27 7.51 11.72
CA ILE A 167 2.45 8.00 12.44
C ILE A 167 3.64 8.17 11.49
N ALA A 168 3.90 7.19 10.63
CA ALA A 168 4.99 7.26 9.66
C ALA A 168 4.80 8.43 8.69
N VAL A 169 3.58 8.61 8.16
CA VAL A 169 3.23 9.73 7.27
C VAL A 169 3.42 11.07 7.98
N ILE A 170 2.92 11.23 9.21
CA ILE A 170 3.11 12.48 9.99
C ILE A 170 4.60 12.79 10.16
N LYS A 171 5.39 11.80 10.55
CA LYS A 171 6.84 11.96 10.75
C LYS A 171 7.51 12.42 9.47
N GLU A 172 7.24 11.75 8.36
CA GLU A 172 7.83 12.06 7.06
C GLU A 172 7.40 13.45 6.58
N THR A 173 6.10 13.77 6.67
CA THR A 173 5.58 15.08 6.26
C THR A 173 6.24 16.21 7.06
N LEU A 174 6.32 16.08 8.38
CA LEU A 174 6.98 17.11 9.20
C LEU A 174 8.48 17.20 8.90
N SER A 175 9.14 16.07 8.63
CA SER A 175 10.54 16.07 8.19
C SER A 175 10.75 16.88 6.90
N ASN A 176 9.82 16.75 5.95
CA ASN A 176 9.88 17.42 4.65
C ASN A 176 9.46 18.89 4.70
N THR A 177 8.60 19.27 5.66
CA THR A 177 8.15 20.66 5.83
C THR A 177 9.09 21.47 6.74
N MET A 178 9.71 20.85 7.75
CA MET A 178 10.58 21.54 8.72
C MET A 178 12.04 21.64 8.26
N VAL A 179 12.28 21.93 6.98
CA VAL A 179 13.66 22.01 6.45
C VAL A 179 14.32 23.33 6.84
N ASP A 180 13.57 24.44 6.84
CA ASP A 180 14.09 25.78 7.13
C ASP A 180 13.59 26.35 8.47
N ASN A 181 14.34 27.33 9.00
CA ASN A 181 14.05 27.93 10.30
C ASN A 181 12.74 28.74 10.33
N PHE A 182 12.27 29.24 9.19
CA PHE A 182 11.02 29.98 9.12
C PHE A 182 9.83 29.04 9.28
N SER A 183 9.82 27.92 8.55
CA SER A 183 8.80 26.87 8.66
C SER A 183 8.74 26.27 10.07
N LYS A 184 9.89 25.96 10.67
CA LYS A 184 9.98 25.48 12.07
C LYS A 184 9.33 26.45 13.05
N LYS A 185 9.62 27.75 12.91
CA LYS A 185 9.08 28.78 13.80
C LYS A 185 7.58 28.96 13.61
N ALA A 186 7.10 29.04 12.37
CA ALA A 186 5.69 29.18 12.06
C ALA A 186 4.86 28.02 12.64
N VAL A 187 5.37 26.80 12.52
CA VAL A 187 4.75 25.59 13.07
C VAL A 187 4.81 25.55 14.58
N GLY A 188 5.99 25.76 15.17
CA GLY A 188 6.18 25.71 16.62
C GLY A 188 5.44 26.81 17.37
N ASP A 189 5.09 27.93 16.72
CA ASP A 189 4.26 28.98 17.31
C ASP A 189 2.76 28.60 17.30
N LYS A 190 2.34 27.78 16.31
CA LYS A 190 0.93 27.40 16.09
C LYS A 190 0.54 26.05 16.70
N ILE A 191 1.46 25.11 16.86
CA ILE A 191 1.15 23.72 17.21
C ILE A 191 1.90 23.30 18.48
N GLU A 192 1.15 22.87 19.49
CA GLU A 192 1.67 22.22 20.72
C GLU A 192 1.28 20.75 20.80
N THR A 193 0.15 20.38 20.20
CA THR A 193 -0.34 19.01 20.20
C THR A 193 -0.77 18.60 18.81
N ILE A 194 -0.37 17.41 18.39
CA ILE A 194 -0.91 16.72 17.23
C ILE A 194 -1.81 15.61 17.76
N LYS A 195 -3.08 15.64 17.38
CA LYS A 195 -4.10 14.67 17.81
C LYS A 195 -4.50 13.81 16.62
N LEU A 196 -4.33 12.50 16.75
CA LEU A 196 -4.84 11.51 15.79
C LEU A 196 -6.22 11.03 16.23
N GLU A 197 -7.19 11.11 15.31
CA GLU A 197 -8.59 10.76 15.55
C GLU A 197 -9.10 9.81 14.45
N ASN A 198 -9.97 8.89 14.83
CA ASN A 198 -10.72 8.07 13.89
C ASN A 198 -12.04 8.76 13.53
N LYS A 199 -12.19 9.19 12.28
CA LYS A 199 -13.44 9.79 11.76
C LYS A 199 -13.80 9.18 10.41
N PRO A 200 -15.08 9.19 10.00
CA PRO A 200 -15.51 8.64 8.71
C PRO A 200 -14.79 9.23 7.49
N ASN A 201 -14.37 10.49 7.59
CA ASN A 201 -13.67 11.20 6.52
C ASN A 201 -12.31 11.66 7.01
N LYS A 202 -11.29 11.55 6.14
CA LYS A 202 -9.99 12.15 6.41
C LYS A 202 -10.08 13.67 6.41
N GLY A 203 -9.32 14.32 7.28
CA GLY A 203 -9.32 15.77 7.39
C GLY A 203 -8.23 16.27 8.32
N VAL A 204 -7.86 17.54 8.16
CA VAL A 204 -6.92 18.23 9.05
C VAL A 204 -7.58 19.51 9.52
N SER A 205 -7.55 19.76 10.83
CA SER A 205 -8.02 21.02 11.41
C SER A 205 -7.04 21.52 12.46
N LEU A 206 -6.99 22.84 12.62
CA LEU A 206 -6.20 23.50 13.65
C LEU A 206 -7.15 24.32 14.54
N GLU A 207 -7.33 23.87 15.78
CA GLU A 207 -8.14 24.57 16.78
C GLU A 207 -7.24 24.97 17.95
N GLY A 208 -7.06 26.28 18.14
CA GLY A 208 -6.08 26.81 19.09
C GLY A 208 -4.67 26.34 18.74
N LYS A 209 -4.07 25.51 19.59
CA LYS A 209 -2.73 24.91 19.38
C LYS A 209 -2.75 23.39 19.16
N ILE A 210 -3.92 22.86 18.83
CA ILE A 210 -4.14 21.42 18.59
C ILE A 210 -4.38 21.22 17.11
N LEU A 211 -3.45 20.53 16.45
CA LEU A 211 -3.60 20.04 15.09
C LEU A 211 -4.28 18.66 15.14
N SER A 212 -5.54 18.59 14.75
CA SER A 212 -6.28 17.33 14.66
C SER A 212 -6.14 16.74 13.26
N ILE A 213 -5.66 15.50 13.19
CA ILE A 213 -5.52 14.71 11.97
C ILE A 213 -6.52 13.56 12.08
N ALA A 214 -7.59 13.68 11.30
CA ALA A 214 -8.63 12.69 11.19
C ALA A 214 -8.28 11.68 10.10
N ILE A 215 -8.31 10.39 10.44
CA ILE A 215 -8.17 9.28 9.50
C ILE A 215 -9.35 8.33 9.66
N SER A 216 -9.74 7.63 8.59
CA SER A 216 -10.78 6.62 8.70
C SER A 216 -10.17 5.23 8.87
N THR A 217 -10.63 4.51 9.89
CA THR A 217 -10.37 3.06 9.97
C THR A 217 -11.31 2.27 9.06
N LYS A 218 -12.29 2.90 8.40
CA LYS A 218 -13.21 2.24 7.46
C LYS A 218 -12.92 2.68 6.02
N GLY A 219 -13.06 1.75 5.07
CA GLY A 219 -12.81 2.03 3.64
C GLY A 219 -11.39 1.68 3.19
N ASN A 220 -11.05 2.11 1.98
CA ASN A 220 -9.79 1.81 1.29
C ASN A 220 -8.72 2.91 1.53
N GLN A 221 -7.54 2.72 0.93
CA GLN A 221 -6.37 3.56 1.13
C GLN A 221 -6.61 5.06 0.88
N SER A 222 -7.57 5.44 0.01
CA SER A 222 -7.86 6.85 -0.26
C SER A 222 -8.45 7.60 0.94
N ALA A 223 -8.98 6.88 1.93
CA ALA A 223 -9.47 7.43 3.19
C ALA A 223 -8.36 7.72 4.22
N ARG A 224 -7.09 7.54 3.84
CA ARG A 224 -5.89 7.88 4.62
C ARG A 224 -5.07 8.94 3.91
N PHE A 225 -4.18 9.60 4.64
CA PHE A 225 -3.28 10.61 4.07
C PHE A 225 -2.02 9.96 3.50
N THR A 226 -1.63 10.40 2.31
CA THR A 226 -0.25 10.26 1.85
C THR A 226 0.60 11.44 2.32
N THR A 227 1.92 11.28 2.35
CA THR A 227 2.87 12.34 2.74
C THR A 227 2.65 13.66 1.98
N PRO A 228 2.47 13.67 0.63
CA PRO A 228 2.19 14.89 -0.12
C PRO A 228 0.83 15.52 0.21
N GLU A 229 -0.22 14.70 0.38
CA GLU A 229 -1.56 15.21 0.73
C GLU A 229 -1.55 15.89 2.10
N LEU A 230 -0.93 15.26 3.12
CA LEU A 230 -0.84 15.85 4.44
C LEU A 230 -0.01 17.14 4.43
N GLN A 231 1.06 17.19 3.63
CA GLN A 231 1.87 18.40 3.47
C GLN A 231 1.05 19.57 2.90
N ILE A 232 0.22 19.31 1.88
CA ILE A 232 -0.67 20.31 1.29
C ILE A 232 -1.66 20.84 2.34
N GLU A 233 -2.28 19.96 3.12
CA GLU A 233 -3.24 20.37 4.16
C GLU A 233 -2.57 21.17 5.28
N LEU A 234 -1.38 20.77 5.73
CA LEU A 234 -0.61 21.53 6.72
C LEU A 234 -0.29 22.95 6.23
N ASN A 235 0.16 23.09 4.98
CA ASN A 235 0.50 24.39 4.41
C ASN A 235 -0.69 25.34 4.27
N LYS A 236 -1.93 24.84 4.28
CA LYS A 236 -3.13 25.70 4.28
C LYS A 236 -3.46 26.28 5.65
N LEU A 237 -3.02 25.62 6.73
CA LEU A 237 -3.33 25.98 8.12
C LEU A 237 -2.23 26.82 8.78
N LEU A 238 -1.01 26.72 8.24
CA LEU A 238 0.20 27.42 8.68
C LEU A 238 0.41 28.74 7.93
#